data_AF-A0A849RB31-F1
#
_entry.id   AF-A0A849RB31-F1
#
_cell.length_a   1.000
_cell.length_b   1.000
_cell.length_c   1.000
_cell.angle_alpha   90.00
_cell.angle_beta   90.00
_cell.angle_gamma   90.00
#
_symmetry.space_group_name_H-M   'P 1'
#
loop_
_entity.id
_entity.type
_entity.pdbx_description
1 polymer ?
#
loop_
_entity_poly.entity_id
_entity_poly.type
_entity_poly.pdbx_seq_one_letter_code
_entity_poly.pdbx_strand_id
1 'polypeptide(L)' 'MPRPVTPTLAADTIIELIDYPGRPIVLIERAYPPYGWAIPGGFVDVGER' A
#
# COMPACT_ATOMS: atom_id res chain seq x y z
N MET A 1 -14.45 -0.12 -30.21
CA MET A 1 -15.09 -0.22 -28.88
C MET A 1 -14.26 0.61 -27.90
N PRO A 2 -14.86 1.43 -27.02
CA PRO A 2 -14.10 2.16 -26.00
C PRO A 2 -13.44 1.19 -25.02
N ARG A 3 -12.31 1.59 -24.44
CA ARG A 3 -11.66 0.80 -23.39
C ARG A 3 -12.56 0.79 -22.14
N PRO A 4 -12.80 -0.38 -21.50
CA PRO A 4 -13.57 -0.43 -20.28
C PRO A 4 -12.89 0.38 -19.17
N VAL A 5 -13.69 1.08 -18.38
CA VAL A 5 -13.22 1.81 -17.18
C VAL A 5 -13.23 0.83 -16.02
N THR A 6 -12.09 0.67 -15.37
CA THR A 6 -11.93 -0.17 -14.17
C THR A 6 -11.53 0.71 -12.98
N PRO A 7 -11.74 0.23 -11.74
CA PRO A 7 -11.14 0.85 -10.57
C PRO A 7 -9.61 0.93 -10.69
N THR A 8 -9.01 1.84 -9.93
CA THR A 8 -7.56 1.90 -9.76
C THR A 8 -7.07 0.66 -9.01
N LEU A 9 -5.91 0.12 -9.41
CA LEU A 9 -5.27 -0.99 -8.73
C LEU A 9 -4.36 -0.45 -7.63
N ALA A 10 -4.55 -0.93 -6.41
CA ALA A 10 -3.69 -0.62 -5.27
C ALA A 10 -2.93 -1.87 -4.82
N ALA A 11 -1.74 -1.65 -4.28
CA ALA A 11 -0.94 -2.68 -3.63
C ALA A 11 -0.45 -2.17 -2.28
N ASP A 12 -0.56 -3.01 -1.26
CA ASP A 12 -0.09 -2.75 0.09
C ASP A 12 0.90 -3.83 0.53
N THR A 13 1.86 -3.46 1.38
CA THR A 13 2.94 -4.33 1.81
C THR A 13 3.00 -4.42 3.33
N ILE A 14 3.17 -5.64 3.85
CA ILE A 14 3.53 -5.89 5.25
C ILE A 14 5.06 -6.04 5.31
N ILE A 15 5.72 -5.09 5.97
CA ILE A 15 7.18 -5.11 6.15
C ILE A 15 7.47 -5.53 7.60
N GLU A 16 7.98 -6.74 7.78
CA GLU A 16 8.39 -7.26 9.09
C GLU A 16 9.84 -6.88 9.41
N LEU A 17 10.08 -6.35 10.62
CA LEU A 17 11.41 -6.09 11.13
C LEU A 17 11.93 -7.34 11.85
N ILE A 18 12.47 -8.29 11.08
CA ILE A 18 12.85 -9.62 11.57
C ILE A 18 13.96 -9.60 12.64
N ASP A 19 14.78 -8.55 12.66
CA ASP A 19 15.89 -8.40 13.61
C ASP A 19 15.44 -7.83 14.97
N TYR A 20 14.14 -7.50 15.12
CA TYR A 20 13.58 -6.92 16.35
C TYR A 20 12.81 -7.97 17.16
N PRO A 21 12.90 -7.96 18.50
CA PRO A 21 12.07 -8.80 19.36
C PRO A 21 10.57 -8.59 19.05
N GLY A 22 9.84 -9.70 18.92
CA GLY A 22 8.42 -9.68 18.61
C GLY A 22 8.06 -9.40 17.14
N ARG A 23 9.05 -9.27 16.24
CA ARG A 23 8.88 -9.10 14.79
C ARG A 23 7.81 -8.04 14.44
N PRO A 24 7.97 -6.80 14.91
CA PRO A 24 7.01 -5.74 14.64
C PRO A 24 6.93 -5.44 13.13
N ILE A 25 5.83 -4.79 12.72
CA ILE A 25 5.61 -4.37 11.33
C ILE A 25 5.66 -2.85 11.19
N VAL A 26 6.03 -2.38 10.00
CA VAL A 26 6.01 -0.95 9.66
C VAL A 26 4.58 -0.48 9.41
N LEU A 27 4.23 0.67 10.00
CA LEU A 27 3.02 1.44 9.70
C LEU A 27 3.40 2.87 9.31
N ILE A 28 2.57 3.49 8.48
CA ILE A 28 2.70 4.90 8.06
C ILE A 28 1.47 5.70 8.46
N GLU A 29 1.67 7.00 8.72
CA GLU A 29 0.55 7.93 8.79
C GLU A 29 0.08 8.28 7.38
N ARG A 30 -1.22 8.20 7.15
CA ARG A 30 -1.81 8.52 5.84
C ARG A 30 -1.68 10.01 5.55
N ALA A 31 -1.01 10.34 4.44
CA ALA A 31 -0.92 11.71 3.94
C ALA A 31 -2.24 12.26 3.38
N TYR A 32 -3.18 11.39 2.99
CA TYR A 32 -4.47 11.76 2.40
C TYR A 32 -5.65 11.17 3.19
N PRO A 33 -6.79 11.88 3.30
CA PRO A 33 -7.99 11.39 3.98
C PRO A 33 -8.49 10.02 3.48
N PRO A 34 -9.15 9.23 4.35
CA PRO A 34 -9.28 9.43 5.79
C PRO A 34 -7.93 9.27 6.50
N TYR A 35 -7.66 10.08 7.53
CA TYR A 35 -6.39 10.03 8.28
C TYR A 35 -6.32 8.86 9.24
N GLY A 36 -5.11 8.47 9.61
CA GLY A 36 -4.83 7.38 10.56
C GLY A 36 -3.58 6.60 10.17
N TRP A 37 -3.30 5.55 10.93
CA TRP A 37 -2.25 4.60 10.64
C TRP A 37 -2.70 3.58 9.60
N ALA A 38 -1.80 3.24 8.68
CA ALA A 38 -2.04 2.24 7.65
C ALA A 38 -0.76 1.44 7.39
N ILE A 39 -0.92 0.28 6.74
CA ILE A 39 0.19 -0.40 6.10
C ILE A 39 0.71 0.42 4.90
N PRO A 40 2.01 0.38 4.60
CA PRO A 40 2.57 1.03 3.42
C PRO A 40 1.92 0.51 2.14
N GLY A 41 1.56 1.41 1.23
CA GLY A 41 0.96 1.04 -0.05
C GLY A 41 0.74 2.23 -0.97
N GLY A 42 0.23 1.94 -2.17
CA GLY A 42 0.00 2.93 -3.21
C GLY A 42 -0.76 2.37 -4.40
N PHE A 43 -0.94 3.19 -5.44
CA PHE A 43 -1.52 2.75 -6.71
C PHE A 43 -0.43 2.24 -7.66
N VAL A 44 -0.80 1.23 -8.45
CA VAL A 44 0.10 0.58 -9.41
C VAL A 44 0.08 1.32 -10.74
N ASP A 45 1.26 1.56 -11.32
CA ASP A 45 1.39 2.14 -12.64
C ASP A 45 1.21 1.10 -13.75
N VAL A 46 0.64 1.51 -14.88
CA VAL A 46 0.41 0.59 -16.01
C VAL A 46 1.74 0.11 -16.58
N GLY A 47 2.02 -1.18 -16.44
CA GLY A 47 3.25 -1.82 -16.92
C GLY A 47 4.31 -2.09 -15.84
N GLU A 48 4.06 -1.65 -14.61
CA GLU A 48 4.84 -2.02 -13.41
C GLU A 48 4.79 -3.54 -13.17
N ARG A 49 5.85 -4.12 -12.58
CA ARG A 49 6.01 -5.56 -12.34
C ARG A 49 6.68 -5.84 -11.00
#